data_AF-A0A7J6MW16-F1
#
_entry.id   AF-A0A7J6MW16-F1
#
_cell.length_a   1.000
_cell.length_b   1.000
_cell.length_c   1.000
_cell.angle_alpha   90.00
_cell.angle_beta   90.00
_cell.angle_gamma   90.00
#
_symmetry.space_group_name_H-M   'P 1'
#
loop_
_entity.id
_entity.type
_entity.pdbx_description
1 polymer ?
#
loop_
_entity_poly.entity_id
_entity_poly.type
_entity_poly.pdbx_seq_one_letter_code
_entity_poly.pdbx_strand_id
1 'polypeptide(L)'
;MTATRVLCIAQPKLRSTTAKVLSCEAAPKKPVAPMAKGSKFVVTLDQTLLYPEGGGQPSDTGRIGNARVLYVDKDSEGEVHHYVDSKVEVGSEVDVSIDWNRRWDDTQQHSGQHLISALCETHDLFPEFGNTDSWEFSSQACTVDIGPCNLDLIPEGETLDSRVKTLEDRCNQAIREHRTVYNRQMKRSELEDENGNRDPMLRSALPKKVKGDVFRIVEIDGIEKNACGGTHVENLAELQCVKITGHSWKSSTKILTLTFLVGQRVLDRFDECCDREAAMINDLSCKREKLPELVQQRLQQLTVANRQVKALTEELIQYLATDMLSHAAGKKIVGTFRDCDAVFLHQLEKALVEKNKATEGGPRAILLCCPTAFLFADYNEGTPLLGNKDMLNLLLEEFGAKGAGGKKPVWQGKSITGVKERNFKKAMGIIETAADELVGEGVHSLQRLGSDCRQSADMAAVRGGVHRSGSTYSKGRVYGAVRMLRAYRVLTNTRYLSNSRQSLGSREEE
;
A
#
# COMPACT_ATOMS: atom_id res chain seq x y z
N MET A 1 23.87 -36.23 29.12
CA MET A 1 23.96 -36.38 27.65
C MET A 1 25.10 -35.51 27.18
N THR A 2 25.89 -35.95 26.19
CA THR A 2 26.96 -35.14 25.59
C THR A 2 26.34 -34.13 24.62
N ALA A 3 26.81 -32.88 24.65
CA ALA A 3 26.36 -31.83 23.74
C ALA A 3 26.49 -32.27 22.27
N THR A 4 25.53 -31.90 21.42
CA THR A 4 25.55 -32.22 19.99
C THR A 4 26.75 -31.57 19.31
N ARG A 5 27.47 -32.32 18.48
CA ARG A 5 28.60 -31.77 17.72
C ARG A 5 28.10 -30.93 16.54
N VAL A 6 28.22 -29.60 16.64
CA VAL A 6 27.81 -28.66 15.57
C VAL A 6 28.96 -28.43 14.59
N LEU A 7 28.79 -28.86 13.34
CA LEU A 7 29.84 -28.89 12.31
C LEU A 7 29.97 -27.58 11.53
N CYS A 8 28.88 -26.81 11.37
CA CYS A 8 28.85 -25.62 10.51
C CYS A 8 29.81 -24.50 10.93
N ILE A 9 30.27 -24.55 12.18
CA ILE A 9 31.23 -23.59 12.73
C ILE A 9 32.65 -23.90 12.25
N ALA A 10 33.04 -25.18 12.28
CA ALA A 10 34.37 -25.63 11.90
C ALA A 10 34.50 -25.84 10.38
N GLN A 11 33.38 -26.07 9.68
CA GLN A 11 33.33 -26.32 8.24
C GLN A 11 32.18 -25.50 7.62
N PRO A 12 32.34 -24.18 7.45
CA PRO A 12 31.26 -23.28 7.02
C PRO A 12 30.72 -23.59 5.62
N LYS A 13 31.52 -24.23 4.78
CA LYS A 13 31.15 -24.64 3.41
C LYS A 13 30.53 -26.04 3.32
N LEU A 14 30.47 -26.79 4.42
CA LEU A 14 29.90 -28.14 4.42
C LEU A 14 28.40 -28.08 4.17
N ARG A 15 27.94 -28.80 3.12
CA ARG A 15 26.53 -28.79 2.67
C ARG A 15 25.74 -30.03 3.07
N SER A 16 26.44 -31.13 3.31
CA SER A 16 25.86 -32.41 3.69
C SER A 16 26.81 -33.19 4.59
N THR A 17 26.27 -34.04 5.46
CA THR A 17 27.00 -34.99 6.31
C THR A 17 26.13 -36.21 6.58
N THR A 18 26.70 -37.29 7.10
CA THR A 18 25.92 -38.33 7.79
C THR A 18 25.87 -38.06 9.30
N ALA A 19 24.77 -38.45 9.93
CA ALA A 19 24.59 -38.35 11.38
C ALA A 19 23.74 -39.51 11.90
N LYS A 20 23.96 -39.90 13.16
CA LYS A 20 23.15 -40.91 13.84
C LYS A 20 21.96 -40.25 14.53
N VAL A 21 20.78 -40.81 14.31
CA VAL A 21 19.54 -40.36 14.95
C VAL A 21 19.50 -40.86 16.40
N LEU A 22 19.51 -39.94 17.36
CA LEU A 22 19.50 -40.25 18.79
C LEU A 22 18.08 -40.34 19.35
N SER A 23 17.19 -39.44 18.91
CA SER A 23 15.78 -39.44 19.31
C SER A 23 14.90 -38.90 18.18
N CYS A 24 13.61 -39.27 18.20
CA CYS A 24 12.59 -38.74 17.32
C CYS A 24 11.24 -38.78 18.05
N GLU A 25 10.87 -37.66 18.66
CA GLU A 25 9.66 -37.54 19.48
C GLU A 25 8.57 -36.73 18.76
N ALA A 26 7.31 -36.87 19.17
CA ALA A 26 6.23 -36.05 18.62
C ALA A 26 6.41 -34.60 19.07
N ALA A 27 6.29 -33.64 18.14
CA ALA A 27 6.42 -32.23 18.46
C ALA A 27 5.31 -31.78 19.44
N PRO A 28 5.62 -30.87 20.38
CA PRO A 28 4.64 -30.40 21.35
C PRO A 28 3.42 -29.76 20.66
N LYS A 29 2.21 -30.10 21.14
CA LYS A 29 0.94 -29.63 20.56
C LYS A 29 0.75 -28.11 20.63
N LYS A 30 1.45 -27.44 21.55
CA LYS A 30 1.56 -25.98 21.60
C LYS A 30 2.93 -25.60 21.04
N PRO A 31 3.00 -24.72 20.01
CA PRO A 31 4.27 -24.15 19.58
C PRO A 31 4.94 -23.49 20.78
N VAL A 32 6.10 -24.00 21.19
CA VAL A 32 7.05 -23.17 21.93
C VAL A 32 7.61 -22.25 20.87
N ALA A 33 7.28 -20.95 20.91
CA ALA A 33 7.78 -20.03 19.91
C ALA A 33 9.33 -20.02 19.98
N PRO A 34 10.03 -20.05 18.83
CA PRO A 34 9.52 -20.00 17.46
C PRO A 34 9.47 -21.37 16.75
N MET A 35 8.57 -22.28 17.15
CA MET A 35 8.31 -23.51 16.39
C MET A 35 7.62 -23.19 15.05
N ALA A 36 8.25 -23.58 13.94
CA ALA A 36 7.70 -23.41 12.60
C ALA A 36 6.42 -24.22 12.38
N LYS A 37 5.44 -23.61 11.70
CA LYS A 37 4.17 -24.26 11.34
C LYS A 37 4.43 -25.49 10.46
N GLY A 38 3.84 -26.63 10.84
CA GLY A 38 3.97 -27.90 10.10
C GLY A 38 4.95 -28.90 10.73
N SER A 39 5.67 -28.49 11.79
CA SER A 39 6.52 -29.39 12.59
C SER A 39 5.65 -30.46 13.27
N LYS A 40 6.00 -31.73 13.06
CA LYS A 40 5.30 -32.90 13.62
C LYS A 40 6.17 -33.71 14.57
N PHE A 41 7.48 -33.66 14.39
CA PHE A 41 8.44 -34.39 15.22
C PHE A 41 9.63 -33.50 15.59
N VAL A 42 10.31 -33.85 16.68
CA VAL A 42 11.57 -33.27 17.13
C VAL A 42 12.63 -34.36 17.09
N VAL A 43 13.72 -34.11 16.39
CA VAL A 43 14.81 -35.06 16.17
C VAL A 43 16.11 -34.53 16.78
N THR A 44 16.82 -35.37 17.54
CA THR A 44 18.17 -35.08 18.01
C THR A 44 19.19 -36.00 17.35
N LEU A 45 20.36 -35.45 17.05
CA LEU A 45 21.45 -36.12 16.32
C LEU A 45 22.73 -36.09 17.16
N ASP A 46 23.66 -37.00 16.90
CA ASP A 46 25.00 -36.99 17.49
C ASP A 46 25.85 -35.81 16.98
N GLN A 47 25.69 -35.48 15.71
CA GLN A 47 26.28 -34.31 15.07
C GLN A 47 25.32 -33.69 14.05
N THR A 48 25.48 -32.40 13.78
CA THR A 48 24.67 -31.70 12.78
C THR A 48 25.42 -30.55 12.15
N LEU A 49 25.18 -30.30 10.86
CA LEU A 49 25.65 -29.10 10.16
C LEU A 49 24.55 -28.02 10.08
N LEU A 50 23.34 -28.32 10.53
CA LEU A 50 22.24 -27.35 10.56
C LEU A 50 22.48 -26.37 11.71
N TYR A 51 22.49 -25.08 11.38
CA TYR A 51 22.70 -24.02 12.35
C TYR A 51 21.43 -23.82 13.19
N PRO A 52 21.51 -23.96 14.53
CA PRO A 52 20.43 -23.55 15.41
C PRO A 52 20.34 -22.03 15.45
N GLU A 53 19.14 -21.48 15.57
CA GLU A 53 18.94 -20.04 15.71
C GLU A 53 19.84 -19.42 16.80
N GLY A 54 20.38 -18.23 16.56
CA GLY A 54 21.22 -17.54 17.53
C GLY A 54 21.80 -16.21 17.05
N GLY A 55 22.03 -15.28 17.99
CA GLY A 55 22.69 -14.01 17.70
C GLY A 55 21.95 -13.08 16.73
N GLY A 56 20.65 -13.29 16.53
CA GLY A 56 19.82 -12.58 15.53
C GLY A 56 19.78 -13.26 14.15
N GLN A 57 20.60 -14.29 13.92
CA GLN A 57 20.56 -15.07 12.68
C GLN A 57 19.49 -16.17 12.79
N PRO A 58 18.60 -16.31 11.78
CA PRO A 58 17.62 -17.39 11.72
C PRO A 58 18.26 -18.78 11.72
N SER A 59 17.50 -19.79 12.14
CA SER A 59 17.92 -21.19 11.98
C SER A 59 18.00 -21.58 10.51
N ASP A 60 18.78 -22.61 10.25
CA ASP A 60 18.74 -23.27 8.96
C ASP A 60 17.44 -24.02 8.70
N THR A 61 17.26 -24.35 7.41
CA THR A 61 16.34 -25.37 6.94
C THR A 61 17.10 -26.38 6.08
N GLY A 62 16.49 -27.53 5.81
CA GLY A 62 17.16 -28.60 5.08
C GLY A 62 16.43 -29.93 5.19
N ARG A 63 17.19 -31.03 5.22
CA ARG A 63 16.65 -32.39 5.35
C ARG A 63 17.46 -33.24 6.30
N ILE A 64 16.76 -34.16 6.96
CA ILE A 64 17.31 -35.29 7.71
C ILE A 64 16.70 -36.56 7.10
N GLY A 65 17.46 -37.26 6.28
CA GLY A 65 16.95 -38.27 5.35
C GLY A 65 15.83 -37.71 4.47
N ASN A 66 14.65 -38.34 4.54
CA ASN A 66 13.47 -37.86 3.81
C ASN A 66 12.71 -36.74 4.53
N ALA A 67 12.99 -36.47 5.81
CA ALA A 67 12.24 -35.49 6.58
C ALA A 67 12.73 -34.07 6.30
N ARG A 68 11.80 -33.13 6.10
CA ARG A 68 12.16 -31.71 5.95
C ARG A 68 12.34 -31.07 7.30
N VAL A 69 13.44 -30.35 7.47
CA VAL A 69 13.76 -29.55 8.66
C VAL A 69 13.18 -28.17 8.47
N LEU A 70 12.30 -27.77 9.39
CA LEU A 70 11.56 -26.51 9.34
C LEU A 70 12.12 -25.46 10.30
N TYR A 71 12.75 -25.91 11.39
CA TYR A 71 13.34 -25.07 12.42
C TYR A 71 14.38 -25.86 13.21
N VAL A 72 15.39 -25.18 13.71
CA VAL A 72 16.45 -25.75 14.55
C VAL A 72 16.73 -24.80 15.71
N ASP A 73 16.66 -25.31 16.93
CA ASP A 73 17.07 -24.59 18.13
C ASP A 73 18.15 -25.36 18.89
N LYS A 74 18.65 -24.73 19.96
CA LYS A 74 19.61 -25.33 20.87
C LYS A 74 19.21 -25.00 22.29
N ASP A 75 19.12 -26.02 23.12
CA ASP A 75 18.73 -25.86 24.52
C ASP A 75 19.89 -25.33 25.39
N SER A 76 19.62 -25.14 26.69
CA SER A 76 20.62 -24.69 27.65
C SER A 76 21.74 -25.69 27.95
N GLU A 77 21.53 -26.97 27.62
CA GLU A 77 22.54 -28.02 27.79
C GLU A 77 23.44 -28.18 26.56
N GLY A 78 23.07 -27.55 25.44
CA GLY A 78 23.78 -27.60 24.18
C GLY A 78 23.33 -28.75 23.26
N GLU A 79 22.20 -29.38 23.56
CA GLU A 79 21.54 -30.31 22.63
C GLU A 79 20.85 -29.50 21.54
N VAL A 80 20.97 -29.97 20.29
CA VAL A 80 20.34 -29.33 19.12
C VAL A 80 19.09 -30.10 18.73
N HIS A 81 17.95 -29.41 18.72
CA HIS A 81 16.67 -30.01 18.36
C HIS A 81 16.25 -29.60 16.95
N HIS A 82 15.90 -30.59 16.13
CA HIS A 82 15.50 -30.38 14.74
C HIS A 82 14.01 -30.65 14.60
N TYR A 83 13.24 -29.63 14.26
CA TYR A 83 11.80 -29.72 14.09
C TYR A 83 11.48 -30.10 12.65
N VAL A 84 10.87 -31.27 12.47
CA VAL A 84 10.68 -31.91 11.16
C VAL A 84 9.23 -32.28 10.88
N ASP A 85 8.90 -32.44 9.60
CA ASP A 85 7.52 -32.71 9.13
C ASP A 85 7.11 -34.20 9.07
N SER A 86 8.07 -35.11 9.28
CA SER A 86 7.90 -36.56 9.17
C SER A 86 8.85 -37.31 10.09
N LYS A 87 8.47 -38.54 10.44
CA LYS A 87 9.20 -39.37 11.42
C LYS A 87 10.53 -39.84 10.82
N VAL A 88 11.57 -39.86 11.63
CA VAL A 88 12.89 -40.42 11.31
C VAL A 88 13.15 -41.62 12.21
N GLU A 89 13.78 -42.67 11.69
CA GLU A 89 14.04 -43.90 12.44
C GLU A 89 15.18 -43.71 13.46
N VAL A 90 14.89 -43.93 14.75
CA VAL A 90 15.88 -43.79 15.82
C VAL A 90 16.94 -44.89 15.71
N GLY A 91 18.20 -44.52 15.90
CA GLY A 91 19.35 -45.43 15.79
C GLY A 91 19.90 -45.59 14.37
N SER A 92 19.17 -45.12 13.35
CA SER A 92 19.63 -45.12 11.96
C SER A 92 20.71 -44.07 11.71
N GLU A 93 21.56 -44.34 10.71
CA GLU A 93 22.46 -43.35 10.12
C GLU A 93 21.75 -42.72 8.91
N VAL A 94 21.67 -41.40 8.89
CA VAL A 94 20.91 -40.65 7.89
C VAL A 94 21.76 -39.53 7.27
N ASP A 95 21.49 -39.25 6.00
CA ASP A 95 22.03 -38.06 5.34
C ASP A 95 21.36 -36.80 5.87
N VAL A 96 22.16 -35.81 6.25
CA VAL A 96 21.72 -34.49 6.67
C VAL A 96 22.21 -33.49 5.64
N SER A 97 21.32 -32.65 5.12
CA SER A 97 21.64 -31.63 4.11
C SER A 97 20.98 -30.30 4.43
N ILE A 98 21.64 -29.20 4.08
CA ILE A 98 21.10 -27.83 4.22
C ILE A 98 20.48 -27.31 2.94
N ASP A 99 19.49 -26.43 3.09
CA ASP A 99 19.19 -25.45 2.05
C ASP A 99 20.37 -24.48 1.92
N TRP A 100 21.27 -24.80 0.99
CA TRP A 100 22.50 -24.05 0.81
C TRP A 100 22.25 -22.59 0.40
N ASN A 101 21.24 -22.33 -0.42
CA ASN A 101 20.98 -20.97 -0.90
C ASN A 101 20.56 -20.07 0.26
N ARG A 102 19.65 -20.58 1.12
CA ARG A 102 19.27 -19.88 2.35
C ARG A 102 20.45 -19.68 3.28
N ARG A 103 21.21 -20.75 3.59
CA ARG A 103 22.38 -20.66 4.48
C ARG A 103 23.39 -19.63 3.98
N TRP A 104 23.66 -19.64 2.67
CA TRP A 104 24.64 -18.76 2.07
C TRP A 104 24.21 -17.30 2.16
N ASP A 105 22.94 -17.01 1.85
CA ASP A 105 22.35 -15.70 2.05
C ASP A 105 22.46 -15.24 3.51
N ASP A 106 22.02 -16.06 4.47
CA ASP A 106 22.08 -15.75 5.90
C ASP A 106 23.52 -15.46 6.37
N THR A 107 24.49 -16.23 5.87
CA THR A 107 25.92 -16.06 6.16
C THR A 107 26.48 -14.75 5.60
N GLN A 108 26.07 -14.36 4.38
CA GLN A 108 26.46 -13.10 3.76
C GLN A 108 25.85 -11.91 4.51
N GLN A 109 24.56 -11.95 4.83
CA GLN A 109 23.91 -10.85 5.56
C GLN A 109 24.51 -10.66 6.95
N HIS A 110 24.79 -11.75 7.68
CA HIS A 110 25.40 -11.67 9.01
C HIS A 110 26.82 -11.10 8.95
N SER A 111 27.65 -11.58 8.03
CA SER A 111 29.01 -11.07 7.87
C SER A 111 29.04 -9.60 7.41
N GLY A 112 28.10 -9.21 6.54
CA GLY A 112 27.97 -7.81 6.13
C GLY A 112 27.49 -6.90 7.26
N GLN A 113 26.62 -7.38 8.16
CA GLN A 113 26.25 -6.65 9.36
C GLN A 113 27.48 -6.37 10.24
N HIS A 114 28.32 -7.37 10.47
CA HIS A 114 29.57 -7.23 11.23
C HIS A 114 30.49 -6.17 10.62
N LEU A 115 30.68 -6.23 9.30
CA LEU A 115 31.49 -5.24 8.58
C LEU A 115 30.94 -3.82 8.69
N ILE A 116 29.63 -3.63 8.53
CA ILE A 116 28.98 -2.31 8.66
C ILE A 116 29.17 -1.78 10.08
N SER A 117 28.87 -2.60 11.08
CA SER A 117 28.99 -2.24 12.49
C SER A 117 30.41 -1.88 12.89
N ALA A 118 31.40 -2.67 12.49
CA ALA A 118 32.80 -2.39 12.79
C ALA A 118 33.27 -1.06 12.21
N LEU A 119 32.84 -0.74 10.97
CA LEU A 119 33.20 0.52 10.33
C LEU A 119 32.46 1.72 10.96
N CYS A 120 31.19 1.57 11.34
CA CYS A 120 30.49 2.59 12.13
C CYS A 120 31.22 2.93 13.44
N GLU A 121 31.75 1.91 14.11
CA GLU A 121 32.43 2.03 15.41
C GLU A 121 33.90 2.47 15.28
N THR A 122 34.37 2.74 14.06
CA THR A 122 35.68 3.36 13.82
C THR A 122 35.57 4.88 14.04
N HIS A 123 35.50 5.30 15.30
CA HIS A 123 35.20 6.70 15.68
C HIS A 123 36.21 7.75 15.20
N ASP A 124 37.44 7.35 14.84
CA ASP A 124 38.39 8.25 14.17
C ASP A 124 37.93 8.64 12.76
N LEU A 125 37.18 7.75 12.08
CA LEU A 125 36.64 7.97 10.74
C LEU A 125 35.18 8.42 10.75
N PHE A 126 34.41 7.93 11.71
CA PHE A 126 32.96 8.19 11.86
C PHE A 126 32.62 8.61 13.30
N PRO A 127 33.13 9.77 13.76
CA PRO A 127 32.87 10.26 15.13
C PRO A 127 31.38 10.49 15.42
N GLU A 128 30.57 10.71 14.38
CA GLU A 128 29.14 10.93 14.47
C GLU A 128 28.33 9.66 14.77
N PHE A 129 28.89 8.47 14.48
CA PHE A 129 28.21 7.19 14.67
C PHE A 129 28.55 6.58 16.03
N GLY A 130 27.54 5.97 16.67
CA GLY A 130 27.68 5.27 17.93
C GLY A 130 27.99 3.78 17.76
N ASN A 131 27.70 3.01 18.80
CA ASN A 131 27.88 1.55 18.78
C ASN A 131 26.65 0.85 18.23
N THR A 132 26.81 -0.40 17.82
CA THR A 132 25.68 -1.23 17.45
C THR A 132 24.82 -1.52 18.67
N ASP A 133 23.56 -1.09 18.63
CA ASP A 133 22.56 -1.34 19.67
C ASP A 133 21.83 -2.66 19.42
N SER A 134 21.32 -2.83 18.21
CA SER A 134 20.60 -4.03 17.79
C SER A 134 20.66 -4.21 16.27
N TRP A 135 20.20 -5.36 15.79
CA TRP A 135 20.03 -5.61 14.38
C TRP A 135 18.84 -6.52 14.16
N GLU A 136 18.23 -6.42 12.99
CA GLU A 136 17.10 -7.25 12.59
C GLU A 136 17.41 -7.96 11.28
N PHE A 137 17.22 -9.27 11.31
CA PHE A 137 17.30 -10.11 10.13
C PHE A 137 15.92 -10.25 9.50
N SER A 138 15.80 -9.91 8.22
CA SER A 138 14.58 -10.15 7.43
C SER A 138 14.93 -10.72 6.07
N SER A 139 13.98 -11.42 5.46
CA SER A 139 14.14 -12.01 4.12
C SER A 139 14.24 -10.98 2.99
N GLN A 140 13.81 -9.74 3.23
CA GLN A 140 13.76 -8.69 2.19
C GLN A 140 14.93 -7.71 2.32
N ALA A 141 15.22 -7.25 3.53
CA ALA A 141 16.33 -6.38 3.85
C ALA A 141 16.66 -6.51 5.33
N CYS A 142 17.93 -6.43 5.69
CA CYS A 142 18.35 -6.43 7.09
C CYS A 142 18.50 -4.98 7.57
N THR A 143 18.37 -4.78 8.88
CA THR A 143 18.62 -3.48 9.50
C THR A 143 19.62 -3.60 10.64
N VAL A 144 20.36 -2.52 10.88
CA VAL A 144 21.23 -2.39 12.04
C VAL A 144 20.98 -1.02 12.68
N ASP A 145 20.76 -1.03 13.99
CA ASP A 145 20.56 0.16 14.80
C ASP A 145 21.89 0.56 15.43
N ILE A 146 22.31 1.79 15.13
CA ILE A 146 23.57 2.38 15.59
C ILE A 146 23.24 3.51 16.56
N GLY A 147 23.78 3.44 17.77
CA GLY A 147 23.79 4.58 18.68
C GLY A 147 24.32 4.31 20.09
N PRO A 148 24.26 5.33 20.96
CA PRO A 148 23.78 6.68 20.64
C PRO A 148 24.71 7.40 19.66
N CYS A 149 24.17 7.95 18.58
CA CYS A 149 24.91 8.75 17.61
C CYS A 149 24.95 10.24 18.02
N ASN A 150 25.96 10.96 17.56
CA ASN A 150 26.06 12.40 17.69
C ASN A 150 26.21 13.07 16.32
N LEU A 151 25.09 13.34 15.66
CA LEU A 151 25.08 13.90 14.31
C LEU A 151 25.62 15.33 14.23
N ASP A 152 25.80 16.02 15.36
CA ASP A 152 26.48 17.32 15.42
C ASP A 152 27.99 17.22 15.09
N LEU A 153 28.54 15.99 15.10
CA LEU A 153 29.95 15.71 14.72
C LEU A 153 30.12 15.42 13.23
N ILE A 154 29.05 15.49 12.43
CA ILE A 154 29.17 15.41 10.97
C ILE A 154 30.06 16.58 10.49
N PRO A 155 31.11 16.32 9.70
CA PRO A 155 31.99 17.37 9.20
C PRO A 155 31.24 18.47 8.44
N GLU A 156 31.74 19.70 8.54
CA GLU A 156 31.17 20.84 7.81
C GLU A 156 31.18 20.58 6.30
N GLY A 157 30.04 20.82 5.64
CA GLY A 157 29.86 20.56 4.21
C GLY A 157 29.41 19.14 3.86
N GLU A 158 29.36 18.23 4.83
CA GLU A 158 28.82 16.88 4.66
C GLU A 158 27.39 16.77 5.22
N THR A 159 26.63 15.81 4.69
CA THR A 159 25.30 15.43 5.18
C THR A 159 25.30 14.00 5.69
N LEU A 160 24.31 13.63 6.50
CA LEU A 160 24.13 12.23 6.92
C LEU A 160 24.11 11.26 5.72
N ASP A 161 23.43 11.64 4.62
CA ASP A 161 23.42 10.84 3.39
C ASP A 161 24.82 10.61 2.83
N SER A 162 25.66 11.65 2.78
CA SER A 162 27.04 11.54 2.30
C SER A 162 27.93 10.72 3.24
N ARG A 163 27.68 10.76 4.56
CA ARG A 163 28.38 9.94 5.56
C ARG A 163 28.03 8.47 5.43
N VAL A 164 26.74 8.17 5.28
CA VAL A 164 26.24 6.81 5.02
C VAL A 164 26.79 6.28 3.69
N LYS A 165 26.88 7.12 2.65
CA LYS A 165 27.52 6.75 1.38
C LYS A 165 29.01 6.42 1.56
N THR A 166 29.73 7.24 2.33
CA THR A 166 31.15 7.01 2.64
C THR A 166 31.35 5.71 3.41
N LEU A 167 30.50 5.40 4.38
CA LEU A 167 30.47 4.12 5.10
C LEU A 167 30.27 2.94 4.13
N GLU A 168 29.29 3.03 3.22
CA GLU A 168 29.07 2.01 2.18
C GLU A 168 30.32 1.82 1.30
N ASP A 169 30.98 2.91 0.89
CA ASP A 169 32.19 2.85 0.08
C ASP A 169 33.35 2.18 0.83
N ARG A 170 33.51 2.45 2.13
CA ARG A 170 34.49 1.79 2.99
C ARG A 170 34.20 0.31 3.17
N CYS A 171 32.94 -0.08 3.35
CA CYS A 171 32.54 -1.50 3.39
C CYS A 171 32.98 -2.21 2.10
N ASN A 172 32.61 -1.65 0.94
CA ASN A 172 32.95 -2.25 -0.33
C ASN A 172 34.46 -2.18 -0.64
N GLN A 173 35.18 -1.22 -0.09
CA GLN A 173 36.64 -1.19 -0.15
C GLN A 173 37.23 -2.38 0.61
N ALA A 174 36.82 -2.62 1.86
CA ALA A 174 37.28 -3.75 2.65
C ALA A 174 36.97 -5.11 1.97
N ILE A 175 35.84 -5.22 1.28
CA ILE A 175 35.48 -6.38 0.45
C ILE A 175 36.49 -6.59 -0.68
N ARG A 176 36.84 -5.52 -1.41
CA ARG A 176 37.84 -5.56 -2.50
C ARG A 176 39.28 -5.77 -2.02
N GLU A 177 39.56 -5.51 -0.75
CA GLU A 177 40.84 -5.83 -0.11
C GLU A 177 40.97 -7.32 0.23
N HIS A 178 39.91 -8.12 0.02
CA HIS A 178 39.92 -9.57 0.24
C HIS A 178 40.34 -9.95 1.67
N ARG A 179 39.90 -9.20 2.69
CA ARG A 179 40.27 -9.48 4.08
C ARG A 179 39.73 -10.83 4.54
N THR A 180 40.58 -11.59 5.22
CA THR A 180 40.22 -12.89 5.77
C THR A 180 39.30 -12.72 6.97
N VAL A 181 38.34 -13.64 7.12
CA VAL A 181 37.47 -13.73 8.29
C VAL A 181 37.84 -14.99 9.05
N TYR A 182 38.41 -14.83 10.24
CA TYR A 182 38.85 -15.92 11.09
C TYR A 182 37.77 -16.30 12.10
N ASN A 183 37.64 -17.60 12.35
CA ASN A 183 36.85 -18.14 13.44
C ASN A 183 37.81 -18.70 14.51
N ARG A 184 38.00 -17.96 15.61
CA ARG A 184 38.98 -18.25 16.64
C ARG A 184 38.31 -18.70 17.94
N GLN A 185 39.00 -19.57 18.66
CA GLN A 185 38.69 -19.88 20.06
C GLN A 185 39.73 -19.15 20.92
N MET A 186 39.28 -18.21 21.74
CA MET A 186 40.16 -17.36 22.54
C MET A 186 39.68 -17.33 23.99
N LYS A 187 40.62 -17.31 24.93
CA LYS A 187 40.33 -17.12 26.35
C LYS A 187 40.11 -15.64 26.68
N ARG A 188 39.47 -15.37 27.82
CA ARG A 188 39.32 -13.99 28.33
C ARG A 188 40.67 -13.30 28.46
N SER A 189 41.69 -13.98 28.97
CA SER A 189 43.04 -13.46 29.14
C SER A 189 43.75 -13.06 27.84
N GLU A 190 43.24 -13.49 26.68
CA GLU A 190 43.77 -13.11 25.36
C GLU A 190 43.06 -11.88 24.77
N LEU A 191 41.97 -11.45 25.40
CA LEU A 191 41.05 -10.41 24.92
C LEU A 191 40.88 -9.27 25.92
N GLU A 192 41.21 -9.52 27.18
CA GLU A 192 41.20 -8.57 28.29
C GLU A 192 42.56 -8.66 28.99
N ASP A 193 43.18 -7.51 29.27
CA ASP A 193 44.41 -7.44 30.06
C ASP A 193 44.14 -7.73 31.56
N GLU A 194 45.20 -7.76 32.36
CA GLU A 194 45.12 -8.01 33.81
C GLU A 194 44.29 -6.96 34.58
N ASN A 195 44.13 -5.77 34.01
CA ASN A 195 43.34 -4.67 34.57
C ASN A 195 41.88 -4.69 34.06
N GLY A 196 41.53 -5.65 33.20
CA GLY A 196 40.21 -5.78 32.60
C GLY A 196 39.97 -4.84 31.42
N ASN A 197 41.02 -4.19 30.89
CA ASN A 197 40.90 -3.42 29.65
C ASN A 197 40.80 -4.37 28.47
N ARG A 198 39.85 -4.11 27.57
CA ARG A 198 39.60 -4.94 26.40
C ARG A 198 40.61 -4.63 25.29
N ASP A 199 40.93 -5.65 24.49
CA ASP A 199 41.55 -5.48 23.18
C ASP A 199 40.79 -4.37 22.41
N PRO A 200 41.46 -3.33 21.89
CA PRO A 200 40.80 -2.24 21.18
C PRO A 200 39.97 -2.69 19.97
N MET A 201 40.29 -3.84 19.37
CA MET A 201 39.52 -4.42 18.27
C MET A 201 38.30 -5.21 18.75
N LEU A 202 38.19 -5.52 20.05
CA LEU A 202 37.07 -6.26 20.60
C LEU A 202 35.85 -5.34 20.73
N ARG A 203 34.96 -5.42 19.74
CA ARG A 203 33.80 -4.54 19.58
C ARG A 203 32.78 -4.69 20.72
N SER A 204 32.39 -5.94 21.02
CA SER A 204 31.37 -6.24 22.03
C SER A 204 31.98 -6.78 23.32
N ALA A 205 31.33 -6.48 24.46
CA ALA A 205 31.72 -7.08 25.74
C ALA A 205 31.58 -8.62 25.69
N LEU A 206 32.51 -9.33 26.32
CA LEU A 206 32.44 -10.78 26.41
C LEU A 206 31.24 -11.23 27.25
N PRO A 207 30.52 -12.29 26.84
CA PRO A 207 29.46 -12.87 27.65
C PRO A 207 29.94 -13.20 29.08
N LYS A 208 29.14 -12.81 30.09
CA LYS A 208 29.52 -12.95 31.51
C LYS A 208 29.67 -14.40 31.99
N LYS A 209 29.04 -15.36 31.30
CA LYS A 209 29.07 -16.78 31.66
C LYS A 209 29.26 -17.63 30.41
N VAL A 210 30.45 -18.19 30.23
CA VAL A 210 30.73 -19.22 29.23
C VAL A 210 31.42 -20.38 29.94
N LYS A 211 30.95 -21.62 29.71
CA LYS A 211 31.59 -22.82 30.25
C LYS A 211 33.02 -22.92 29.71
N GLY A 212 34.00 -22.98 30.60
CA GLY A 212 35.41 -23.21 30.24
C GLY A 212 36.22 -21.96 29.88
N ASP A 213 35.64 -20.75 29.97
CA ASP A 213 36.33 -19.47 29.69
C ASP A 213 36.95 -19.37 28.28
N VAL A 214 36.41 -20.12 27.31
CA VAL A 214 36.80 -20.06 25.89
C VAL A 214 35.64 -19.49 25.09
N PHE A 215 35.91 -18.39 24.38
CA PHE A 215 34.94 -17.67 23.57
C PHE A 215 35.17 -17.95 22.09
N ARG A 216 34.07 -18.07 21.33
CA ARG A 216 34.13 -18.04 19.88
C ARG A 216 34.19 -16.59 19.42
N ILE A 217 35.31 -16.22 18.81
CA ILE A 217 35.58 -14.89 18.28
C ILE A 217 35.61 -14.98 16.77
N VAL A 218 34.78 -14.15 16.12
CA VAL A 218 34.88 -13.88 14.70
C VAL A 218 35.77 -12.65 14.56
N GLU A 219 36.83 -12.78 13.78
CA GLU A 219 37.79 -11.71 13.53
C GLU A 219 37.80 -11.38 12.06
N ILE A 220 37.47 -10.14 11.71
CA ILE A 220 37.69 -9.60 10.37
C ILE A 220 39.08 -8.97 10.39
N ASP A 221 40.00 -9.51 9.58
CA ASP A 221 41.41 -9.16 9.64
C ASP A 221 41.66 -7.64 9.57
N GLY A 222 42.27 -7.11 10.64
CA GLY A 222 42.56 -5.68 10.79
C GLY A 222 41.34 -4.75 10.86
N ILE A 223 40.13 -5.27 11.13
CA ILE A 223 38.88 -4.48 11.24
C ILE A 223 38.24 -4.68 12.62
N GLU A 224 37.90 -5.91 12.99
CA GLU A 224 37.25 -6.17 14.29
C GLU A 224 37.52 -7.58 14.83
N LYS A 225 37.28 -7.72 16.14
CA LYS A 225 37.05 -8.99 16.84
C LYS A 225 35.69 -8.90 17.53
N ASN A 226 34.85 -9.90 17.36
CA ASN A 226 33.53 -9.92 17.97
C ASN A 226 33.13 -11.32 18.46
N ALA A 227 32.57 -11.41 19.67
CA ALA A 227 32.09 -12.67 20.22
C ALA A 227 30.76 -13.06 19.56
N CYS A 228 30.80 -13.96 18.59
CA CYS A 228 29.65 -14.29 17.75
C CYS A 228 29.46 -15.80 17.55
N GLY A 229 28.21 -16.23 17.72
CA GLY A 229 27.79 -17.61 17.51
C GLY A 229 27.27 -17.91 16.09
N GLY A 230 27.16 -16.93 15.19
CA GLY A 230 26.57 -17.06 13.85
C GLY A 230 27.43 -17.79 12.83
N THR A 231 26.94 -17.92 11.60
CA THR A 231 27.74 -18.38 10.45
C THR A 231 28.34 -17.19 9.73
N HIS A 232 29.59 -17.31 9.30
CA HIS A 232 30.33 -16.24 8.63
C HIS A 232 31.00 -16.73 7.36
N VAL A 233 31.23 -15.79 6.43
CA VAL A 233 32.11 -16.00 5.29
C VAL A 233 33.53 -16.26 5.76
N GLU A 234 34.37 -16.85 4.92
CA GLU A 234 35.80 -17.06 5.22
C GLU A 234 36.65 -15.89 4.70
N ASN A 235 36.11 -15.11 3.77
CA ASN A 235 36.75 -13.94 3.20
C ASN A 235 35.70 -12.89 2.83
N LEU A 236 36.00 -11.60 3.04
CA LEU A 236 35.05 -10.53 2.72
C LEU A 236 34.68 -10.46 1.24
N ALA A 237 35.54 -10.92 0.33
CA ALA A 237 35.22 -10.97 -1.10
C ALA A 237 33.99 -11.83 -1.40
N GLU A 238 33.67 -12.79 -0.53
CA GLU A 238 32.48 -13.63 -0.65
C GLU A 238 31.18 -12.87 -0.40
N LEU A 239 31.24 -11.67 0.19
CA LEU A 239 30.09 -10.77 0.31
C LEU A 239 29.71 -10.15 -1.04
N GLN A 240 30.61 -10.16 -2.03
CA GLN A 240 30.49 -9.53 -3.35
C GLN A 240 30.36 -8.00 -3.28
N CYS A 241 29.29 -7.50 -2.65
CA CYS A 241 29.06 -6.10 -2.38
C CYS A 241 28.10 -5.91 -1.19
N VAL A 242 28.15 -4.72 -0.62
CA VAL A 242 27.19 -4.23 0.39
C VAL A 242 26.49 -3.01 -0.19
N LYS A 243 25.17 -2.94 -0.05
CA LYS A 243 24.38 -1.76 -0.40
C LYS A 243 23.55 -1.31 0.79
N ILE A 244 23.74 -0.05 1.20
CA ILE A 244 22.84 0.60 2.15
C ILE A 244 21.71 1.23 1.34
N THR A 245 20.52 0.65 1.43
CA THR A 245 19.36 1.04 0.62
C THR A 245 18.55 2.18 1.24
N GLY A 246 18.78 2.48 2.50
CA GLY A 246 18.13 3.58 3.20
C GLY A 246 18.61 3.69 4.65
N HIS A 247 18.27 4.80 5.27
CA HIS A 247 18.51 5.03 6.69
C HIS A 247 17.36 5.84 7.30
N SER A 248 17.20 5.76 8.62
CA SER A 248 16.24 6.58 9.35
C SER A 248 16.83 7.02 10.69
N TRP A 249 16.51 8.25 11.10
CA TRP A 249 17.04 8.85 12.33
C TRP A 249 15.93 9.05 13.37
N LYS A 250 16.16 8.56 14.59
CA LYS A 250 15.30 8.79 15.76
C LYS A 250 15.99 9.73 16.75
N SER A 251 15.69 11.02 16.68
CA SER A 251 16.34 12.06 17.49
C SER A 251 16.16 11.86 19.00
N SER A 252 15.02 11.33 19.45
CA SER A 252 14.72 11.12 20.89
C SER A 252 15.64 10.10 21.55
N THR A 253 15.98 9.02 20.84
CA THR A 253 16.86 7.95 21.34
C THR A 253 18.28 8.04 20.78
N LYS A 254 18.52 9.00 19.88
CA LYS A 254 19.77 9.15 19.13
C LYS A 254 20.19 7.87 18.38
N ILE A 255 19.22 7.14 17.83
CA ILE A 255 19.46 5.90 17.08
C ILE A 255 19.35 6.18 15.56
N LEU A 256 20.39 5.77 14.83
CA LEU A 256 20.42 5.69 13.37
C LEU A 256 20.19 4.25 12.94
N THR A 257 19.08 3.99 12.26
CA THR A 257 18.80 2.67 11.68
C THR A 257 19.27 2.66 10.23
N LEU A 258 20.20 1.76 9.88
CA LEU A 258 20.66 1.53 8.51
C LEU A 258 19.95 0.30 7.94
N THR A 259 19.35 0.42 6.76
CA THR A 259 18.77 -0.70 6.00
C THR A 259 19.75 -1.13 4.91
N PHE A 260 20.13 -2.40 4.88
CA PHE A 260 21.18 -2.90 3.99
C PHE A 260 20.87 -4.25 3.34
N LEU A 261 21.57 -4.50 2.24
CA LEU A 261 21.59 -5.74 1.47
C LEU A 261 23.04 -6.15 1.21
N VAL A 262 23.31 -7.45 1.17
CA VAL A 262 24.63 -8.02 0.90
C VAL A 262 24.52 -9.11 -0.15
N GLY A 263 25.55 -9.27 -0.99
CA GLY A 263 25.68 -10.38 -1.92
C GLY A 263 24.55 -10.43 -2.96
N GLN A 264 23.98 -11.62 -3.15
CA GLN A 264 23.00 -11.87 -4.20
C GLN A 264 21.76 -10.97 -4.07
N ARG A 265 21.36 -10.59 -2.85
CA ARG A 265 20.23 -9.67 -2.64
C ARG A 265 20.42 -8.31 -3.31
N VAL A 266 21.68 -7.85 -3.44
CA VAL A 266 21.98 -6.58 -4.13
C VAL A 266 21.75 -6.74 -5.63
N LEU A 267 22.18 -7.87 -6.21
CA LEU A 267 21.99 -8.17 -7.64
C LEU A 267 20.52 -8.37 -7.97
N ASP A 268 19.79 -9.14 -7.16
CA ASP A 268 18.35 -9.36 -7.33
C ASP A 268 17.59 -8.01 -7.27
N ARG A 269 17.94 -7.15 -6.32
CA ARG A 269 17.37 -5.79 -6.23
C ARG A 269 17.73 -4.92 -7.43
N PHE A 270 18.93 -5.06 -7.97
CA PHE A 270 19.36 -4.32 -9.16
C PHE A 270 18.56 -4.77 -10.40
N ASP A 271 18.38 -6.08 -10.59
CA ASP A 271 17.54 -6.63 -11.66
C ASP A 271 16.09 -6.11 -11.55
N GLU A 272 15.50 -6.13 -10.35
CA GLU A 272 14.17 -5.54 -10.11
C GLU A 272 14.10 -4.04 -10.48
N CYS A 273 15.18 -3.29 -10.27
CA CYS A 273 15.25 -1.88 -10.67
C CYS A 273 15.30 -1.73 -12.18
N CYS A 274 16.12 -2.54 -12.86
CA CYS A 274 16.21 -2.55 -14.31
C CYS A 274 14.87 -2.94 -14.97
N ASP A 275 14.18 -3.94 -14.43
CA ASP A 275 12.87 -4.38 -14.94
C ASP A 275 11.80 -3.29 -14.79
N ARG A 276 11.74 -2.64 -13.62
CA ARG A 276 10.81 -1.50 -13.40
C ARG A 276 11.10 -0.34 -14.35
N GLU A 277 12.37 -0.01 -14.54
CA GLU A 277 12.79 1.05 -15.45
C GLU A 277 12.43 0.72 -16.91
N ALA A 278 12.68 -0.52 -17.34
CA ALA A 278 12.31 -1.00 -18.68
C ALA A 278 10.80 -0.97 -18.91
N ALA A 279 9.99 -1.35 -17.91
CA ALA A 279 8.54 -1.24 -17.97
C ALA A 279 8.08 0.22 -18.16
N MET A 280 8.64 1.16 -17.38
CA MET A 280 8.33 2.60 -17.50
C MET A 280 8.74 3.18 -18.86
N ILE A 281 9.90 2.77 -19.37
CA ILE A 281 10.40 3.14 -20.70
C ILE A 281 9.42 2.69 -21.80
N ASN A 282 8.89 1.47 -21.71
CA ASN A 282 7.91 0.94 -22.65
C ASN A 282 6.57 1.70 -22.56
N ASP A 283 6.05 1.89 -21.35
CA ASP A 283 4.79 2.60 -21.10
C ASP A 283 4.80 4.04 -21.64
N LEU A 284 5.95 4.72 -21.53
CA LEU A 284 6.12 6.08 -22.02
C LEU A 284 6.70 6.15 -23.44
N SER A 285 7.09 5.02 -24.02
CA SER A 285 7.71 4.88 -25.33
C SER A 285 8.87 5.87 -25.53
N CYS A 286 9.82 5.89 -24.58
CA CYS A 286 10.91 6.85 -24.56
C CYS A 286 12.30 6.19 -24.50
N LYS A 287 13.36 7.00 -24.57
CA LYS A 287 14.71 6.53 -24.23
C LYS A 287 14.93 6.63 -22.72
N ARG A 288 15.79 5.77 -22.18
CA ARG A 288 16.13 5.72 -20.75
C ARG A 288 16.51 7.09 -20.20
N GLU A 289 17.39 7.80 -20.89
CA GLU A 289 17.94 9.09 -20.47
C GLU A 289 16.86 10.19 -20.43
N LYS A 290 15.80 10.02 -21.24
CA LYS A 290 14.68 10.96 -21.33
C LYS A 290 13.52 10.63 -20.39
N LEU A 291 13.59 9.49 -19.69
CA LEU A 291 12.50 9.04 -18.82
C LEU A 291 12.12 10.12 -17.77
N PRO A 292 13.05 10.73 -17.03
CA PRO A 292 12.69 11.74 -16.03
C PRO A 292 12.03 12.98 -16.64
N GLU A 293 12.60 13.48 -17.76
CA GLU A 293 12.09 14.63 -18.48
C GLU A 293 10.66 14.39 -18.98
N LEU A 294 10.41 13.21 -19.57
CA LEU A 294 9.11 12.88 -20.13
C LEU A 294 8.05 12.67 -19.03
N VAL A 295 8.43 12.10 -17.88
CA VAL A 295 7.54 12.02 -16.71
C VAL A 295 7.12 13.42 -16.25
N GLN A 296 8.06 14.35 -16.13
CA GLN A 296 7.76 15.74 -15.75
C GLN A 296 6.86 16.43 -16.80
N GLN A 297 7.16 16.22 -18.09
CA GLN A 297 6.34 16.76 -19.17
C GLN A 297 4.90 16.23 -19.11
N ARG A 298 4.71 14.94 -18.84
CA ARG A 298 3.37 14.33 -18.71
C ARG A 298 2.62 14.86 -17.49
N LEU A 299 3.28 15.06 -16.35
CA LEU A 299 2.68 15.67 -15.16
C LEU A 299 2.24 17.13 -15.42
N GLN A 300 3.07 17.89 -16.14
CA GLN A 300 2.73 19.25 -16.56
C GLN A 300 1.54 19.27 -17.54
N GLN A 301 1.53 18.37 -18.52
CA GLN A 301 0.41 18.21 -19.47
C GLN A 301 -0.89 17.86 -18.75
N LEU A 302 -0.86 16.93 -17.78
CA LEU A 302 -2.03 16.59 -16.95
C LEU A 302 -2.53 17.81 -16.16
N THR A 303 -1.62 18.61 -15.62
CA THR A 303 -1.97 19.84 -14.90
C THR A 303 -2.66 20.86 -15.81
N VAL A 304 -2.13 21.07 -17.02
CA VAL A 304 -2.71 21.98 -18.02
C VAL A 304 -4.07 21.47 -18.51
N ALA A 305 -4.17 20.18 -18.85
CA ALA A 305 -5.43 19.57 -19.28
C ALA A 305 -6.51 19.66 -18.20
N ASN A 306 -6.18 19.44 -16.92
CA ASN A 306 -7.13 19.60 -15.82
C ASN A 306 -7.60 21.06 -15.66
N ARG A 307 -6.72 22.05 -15.88
CA ARG A 307 -7.11 23.46 -15.89
C ARG A 307 -8.06 23.77 -17.06
N GLN A 308 -7.77 23.26 -18.25
CA GLN A 308 -8.62 23.44 -19.43
C GLN A 308 -9.99 22.77 -19.24
N VAL A 309 -10.04 21.55 -18.72
CA VAL A 309 -11.29 20.86 -18.38
C VAL A 309 -12.11 21.70 -17.41
N LYS A 310 -11.48 22.28 -16.38
CA LYS A 310 -12.17 23.16 -15.43
C LYS A 310 -12.74 24.41 -16.13
N ALA A 311 -11.94 25.11 -16.93
CA ALA A 311 -12.38 26.32 -17.65
C ALA A 311 -13.53 26.02 -18.62
N LEU A 312 -13.41 24.97 -19.44
CA LEU A 312 -14.47 24.54 -20.36
C LEU A 312 -15.73 24.09 -19.61
N THR A 313 -15.57 23.47 -18.44
CA THR A 313 -16.70 23.10 -17.59
C THR A 313 -17.43 24.34 -17.08
N GLU A 314 -16.70 25.37 -16.62
CA GLU A 314 -17.27 26.65 -16.19
C GLU A 314 -18.00 27.36 -17.35
N GLU A 315 -17.40 27.43 -18.55
CA GLU A 315 -18.04 27.99 -19.75
C GLU A 315 -19.32 27.23 -20.13
N LEU A 316 -19.27 25.89 -20.15
CA LEU A 316 -20.43 25.05 -20.43
C LEU A 316 -21.55 25.29 -19.41
N ILE A 317 -21.22 25.41 -18.13
CA ILE A 317 -22.19 25.71 -17.07
C ILE A 317 -22.86 27.07 -17.32
N GLN A 318 -22.09 28.10 -17.68
CA GLN A 318 -22.65 29.43 -17.97
C GLN A 318 -23.56 29.42 -19.20
N TYR A 319 -23.16 28.69 -20.26
CA TYR A 319 -23.98 28.50 -21.46
C TYR A 319 -25.29 27.76 -21.13
N LEU A 320 -25.21 26.62 -20.43
CA LEU A 320 -26.37 25.82 -20.06
C LEU A 320 -27.33 26.60 -19.17
N ALA A 321 -26.82 27.37 -18.19
CA ALA A 321 -27.68 28.19 -17.36
C ALA A 321 -28.45 29.24 -18.18
N THR A 322 -27.78 29.86 -19.16
CA THR A 322 -28.40 30.85 -20.04
C THR A 322 -29.43 30.21 -20.99
N ASP A 323 -29.08 29.07 -21.60
CA ASP A 323 -29.95 28.30 -22.48
C ASP A 323 -31.21 27.78 -21.75
N MET A 324 -31.04 27.30 -20.52
CA MET A 324 -32.17 26.84 -19.71
C MET A 324 -33.12 27.97 -19.34
N LEU A 325 -32.61 29.17 -19.03
CA LEU A 325 -33.44 30.33 -18.70
C LEU A 325 -34.14 30.91 -19.95
N SER A 326 -33.49 30.95 -21.12
CA SER A 326 -34.13 31.42 -22.35
C SER A 326 -35.31 30.53 -22.77
N HIS A 327 -35.18 29.21 -22.64
CA HIS A 327 -36.25 28.24 -22.87
C HIS A 327 -37.30 28.17 -21.74
N ALA A 328 -37.08 28.90 -20.65
CA ALA A 328 -37.99 29.02 -19.52
C ALA A 328 -38.98 30.19 -19.66
N ALA A 329 -38.85 31.05 -20.68
CA ALA A 329 -39.74 32.18 -20.87
C ALA A 329 -41.21 31.73 -20.90
N GLY A 330 -42.00 32.19 -19.92
CA GLY A 330 -43.40 31.81 -19.74
C GLY A 330 -43.66 30.48 -19.02
N LYS A 331 -42.63 29.71 -18.66
CA LYS A 331 -42.74 28.48 -17.86
C LYS A 331 -42.49 28.77 -16.38
N LYS A 332 -43.39 28.31 -15.51
CA LYS A 332 -43.24 28.43 -14.07
C LYS A 332 -42.11 27.57 -13.49
N ILE A 333 -41.76 26.45 -14.15
CA ILE A 333 -40.80 25.47 -13.63
C ILE A 333 -39.83 25.04 -14.74
N VAL A 334 -38.56 24.90 -14.38
CA VAL A 334 -37.51 24.34 -15.24
C VAL A 334 -36.88 23.15 -14.55
N GLY A 335 -36.59 22.08 -15.29
CA GLY A 335 -35.78 21.02 -14.74
C GLY A 335 -34.95 20.29 -15.78
N THR A 336 -33.86 19.67 -15.33
CA THR A 336 -33.02 18.83 -16.19
C THR A 336 -32.48 17.64 -15.42
N PHE A 337 -32.43 16.49 -16.10
CA PHE A 337 -31.67 15.32 -15.67
C PHE A 337 -30.44 15.20 -16.56
N ARG A 338 -29.24 15.22 -15.97
CA ARG A 338 -27.97 15.10 -16.68
C ARG A 338 -27.12 14.00 -16.10
N ASP A 339 -26.47 13.24 -16.98
CA ASP A 339 -25.45 12.26 -16.59
C ASP A 339 -24.14 13.00 -16.27
N CYS A 340 -24.10 13.64 -15.11
CA CYS A 340 -22.97 14.39 -14.58
C CYS A 340 -22.75 14.05 -13.09
N ASP A 341 -21.63 14.51 -12.53
CA ASP A 341 -21.40 14.40 -11.10
C ASP A 341 -22.16 15.49 -10.31
N ALA A 342 -22.21 15.31 -8.99
CA ALA A 342 -22.87 16.26 -8.10
C ALA A 342 -22.15 17.63 -8.04
N VAL A 343 -20.85 17.70 -8.37
CA VAL A 343 -20.08 18.95 -8.36
C VAL A 343 -20.54 19.84 -9.50
N PHE A 344 -20.63 19.28 -10.71
CA PHE A 344 -21.18 19.95 -11.89
C PHE A 344 -22.61 20.44 -11.62
N LEU A 345 -23.45 19.58 -11.03
CA LEU A 345 -24.85 19.92 -10.72
C LEU A 345 -24.96 21.14 -9.79
N HIS A 346 -24.11 21.20 -8.76
CA HIS A 346 -24.08 22.33 -7.83
C HIS A 346 -23.52 23.61 -8.45
N GLN A 347 -22.51 23.51 -9.32
CA GLN A 347 -22.02 24.68 -10.04
C GLN A 347 -23.05 25.23 -11.02
N LEU A 348 -23.80 24.34 -11.71
CA LEU A 348 -24.90 24.72 -12.58
C LEU A 348 -26.03 25.42 -11.82
N GLU A 349 -26.39 24.91 -10.64
CA GLU A 349 -27.34 25.59 -9.76
C GLU A 349 -26.90 27.02 -9.44
N LYS A 350 -25.67 27.21 -8.95
CA LYS A 350 -25.19 28.57 -8.63
C LYS A 350 -25.28 29.52 -9.81
N ALA A 351 -24.89 29.08 -11.00
CA ALA A 351 -24.98 29.88 -12.22
C ALA A 351 -26.44 30.20 -12.59
N LEU A 352 -27.36 29.24 -12.42
CA LEU A 352 -28.80 29.44 -12.64
C LEU A 352 -29.39 30.42 -11.62
N VAL A 353 -29.07 30.29 -10.33
CA VAL A 353 -29.52 31.21 -9.25
C VAL A 353 -29.11 32.64 -9.58
N GLU A 354 -27.83 32.83 -9.92
CA GLU A 354 -27.27 34.15 -10.19
C GLU A 354 -27.93 34.80 -11.42
N LYS A 355 -28.08 34.06 -12.52
CA LYS A 355 -28.71 34.57 -13.74
C LYS A 355 -30.23 34.76 -13.61
N ASN A 356 -30.92 33.90 -12.87
CA ASN A 356 -32.37 34.00 -12.66
C ASN A 356 -32.74 35.30 -11.93
N LYS A 357 -31.92 35.73 -10.95
CA LYS A 357 -32.10 37.03 -10.26
C LYS A 357 -32.06 38.23 -11.19
N ALA A 358 -31.31 38.13 -12.29
CA ALA A 358 -31.16 39.20 -13.28
C ALA A 358 -32.20 39.13 -14.40
N THR A 359 -33.09 38.13 -14.41
CA THR A 359 -34.05 37.90 -15.49
C THR A 359 -35.47 38.27 -15.02
N GLU A 360 -36.06 39.33 -15.58
CA GLU A 360 -37.47 39.66 -15.33
C GLU A 360 -38.39 38.55 -15.87
N GLY A 361 -39.22 37.98 -15.00
CA GLY A 361 -40.12 36.87 -15.36
C GLY A 361 -39.44 35.50 -15.48
N GLY A 362 -38.27 35.31 -14.84
CA GLY A 362 -37.60 34.01 -14.76
C GLY A 362 -38.42 32.91 -14.06
N PRO A 363 -38.03 31.63 -14.21
CA PRO A 363 -38.77 30.51 -13.63
C PRO A 363 -38.87 30.59 -12.11
N ARG A 364 -40.04 30.21 -11.59
CA ARG A 364 -40.34 30.16 -10.16
C ARG A 364 -39.60 29.04 -9.46
N ALA A 365 -39.51 27.87 -10.07
CA ALA A 365 -38.79 26.73 -9.49
C ALA A 365 -37.86 26.03 -10.48
N ILE A 366 -36.75 25.51 -9.95
CA ILE A 366 -35.73 24.78 -10.71
C ILE A 366 -35.48 23.42 -10.05
N LEU A 367 -35.59 22.33 -10.81
CA LEU A 367 -35.21 20.97 -10.39
C LEU A 367 -34.04 20.45 -11.25
N LEU A 368 -32.86 20.31 -10.65
CA LEU A 368 -31.70 19.71 -11.29
C LEU A 368 -31.46 18.32 -10.73
N CYS A 369 -31.20 17.34 -11.59
CA CYS A 369 -30.93 15.97 -11.19
C CYS A 369 -29.73 15.40 -11.95
N CYS A 370 -28.95 14.59 -11.25
CA CYS A 370 -27.97 13.68 -11.83
C CYS A 370 -28.10 12.31 -11.16
N PRO A 371 -27.46 11.24 -11.67
CA PRO A 371 -27.63 9.89 -11.12
C PRO A 371 -27.36 9.77 -9.62
N THR A 372 -26.57 10.68 -9.04
CA THR A 372 -26.14 10.61 -7.63
C THR A 372 -26.79 11.65 -6.72
N ALA A 373 -27.41 12.69 -7.28
CA ALA A 373 -27.92 13.82 -6.50
C ALA A 373 -29.08 14.53 -7.19
N PHE A 374 -29.90 15.19 -6.40
CA PHE A 374 -30.86 16.17 -6.89
C PHE A 374 -30.69 17.49 -6.14
N LEU A 375 -31.11 18.55 -6.81
CA LEU A 375 -31.19 19.89 -6.27
C LEU A 375 -32.52 20.50 -6.70
N PHE A 376 -33.22 21.11 -5.76
CA PHE A 376 -34.47 21.82 -6.00
C PHE A 376 -34.36 23.25 -5.43
N ALA A 377 -34.77 24.24 -6.21
CA ALA A 377 -34.80 25.64 -5.80
C ALA A 377 -36.18 26.26 -6.07
N ASP A 378 -36.74 26.99 -5.11
CA ASP A 378 -38.00 27.75 -5.22
C ASP A 378 -37.73 29.23 -4.92
N TYR A 379 -37.80 30.07 -5.95
CA TYR A 379 -37.33 31.46 -5.93
C TYR A 379 -38.38 32.50 -5.53
N ASN A 380 -39.60 32.11 -5.14
CA ASN A 380 -40.60 33.08 -4.68
C ASN A 380 -40.41 33.45 -3.20
N GLU A 381 -40.04 34.70 -2.92
CA GLU A 381 -39.74 35.18 -1.56
C GLU A 381 -40.97 35.27 -0.65
N GLY A 382 -42.19 35.35 -1.20
CA GLY A 382 -43.42 35.61 -0.43
C GLY A 382 -44.31 34.39 -0.13
N THR A 383 -44.34 33.38 -1.01
CA THR A 383 -45.23 32.20 -0.87
C THR A 383 -44.59 30.95 -1.48
N PRO A 384 -44.25 29.92 -0.68
CA PRO A 384 -43.62 28.71 -1.21
C PRO A 384 -44.61 27.85 -2.02
N LEU A 385 -44.11 27.06 -2.98
CA LEU A 385 -44.92 26.19 -3.85
C LEU A 385 -45.76 25.14 -3.09
N LEU A 386 -45.21 24.64 -2.00
CA LEU A 386 -45.85 23.81 -0.99
C LEU A 386 -45.09 24.12 0.32
N GLY A 387 -45.62 23.73 1.48
CA GLY A 387 -44.86 23.83 2.73
C GLY A 387 -43.42 23.34 2.51
N ASN A 388 -42.42 24.19 2.72
CA ASN A 388 -41.04 23.94 2.24
C ASN A 388 -40.46 22.59 2.69
N LYS A 389 -40.88 22.10 3.87
CA LYS A 389 -40.51 20.78 4.39
C LYS A 389 -41.27 19.64 3.70
N ASP A 390 -42.52 19.86 3.30
CA ASP A 390 -43.36 18.87 2.66
C ASP A 390 -42.90 18.58 1.24
N MET A 391 -42.57 19.62 0.46
CA MET A 391 -41.97 19.45 -0.87
C MET A 391 -40.65 18.70 -0.79
N LEU A 392 -39.81 19.06 0.17
CA LEU A 392 -38.52 18.41 0.39
C LEU A 392 -38.67 16.93 0.75
N ASN A 393 -39.62 16.58 1.62
CA ASN A 393 -39.88 15.20 2.01
C ASN A 393 -40.38 14.36 0.82
N LEU A 394 -41.28 14.90 -0.01
CA LEU A 394 -41.77 14.24 -1.22
C LEU A 394 -40.63 13.96 -2.21
N LEU A 395 -39.75 14.94 -2.42
CA LEU A 395 -38.59 14.77 -3.30
C LEU A 395 -37.57 13.77 -2.72
N LEU A 396 -37.31 13.80 -1.41
CA LEU A 396 -36.45 12.82 -0.75
C LEU A 396 -36.96 11.39 -0.90
N GLU A 397 -38.27 11.20 -0.78
CA GLU A 397 -38.93 9.91 -0.98
C GLU A 397 -38.82 9.44 -2.44
N GLU A 398 -39.19 10.29 -3.41
CA GLU A 398 -39.16 9.94 -4.84
C GLU A 398 -37.73 9.61 -5.32
N PHE A 399 -36.72 10.30 -4.79
CA PHE A 399 -35.32 10.09 -5.14
C PHE A 399 -34.60 9.07 -4.26
N GLY A 400 -35.26 8.48 -3.26
CA GLY A 400 -34.64 7.53 -2.35
C GLY A 400 -33.39 8.10 -1.65
N ALA A 401 -33.46 9.37 -1.26
CA ALA A 401 -32.37 10.10 -0.63
C ALA A 401 -32.56 10.15 0.90
N LYS A 402 -31.48 10.06 1.68
CA LYS A 402 -31.52 10.28 3.14
C LYS A 402 -30.75 11.54 3.50
N GLY A 403 -31.44 12.43 4.21
CA GLY A 403 -30.91 13.72 4.63
C GLY A 403 -30.92 14.72 3.47
N ALA A 404 -31.53 15.87 3.74
CA ALA A 404 -31.45 17.03 2.86
C ALA A 404 -30.60 18.11 3.54
N GLY A 405 -29.69 18.70 2.78
CA GLY A 405 -28.99 19.93 3.15
C GLY A 405 -29.58 21.10 2.37
N GLY A 406 -29.55 22.30 2.94
CA GLY A 406 -30.00 23.52 2.25
C GLY A 406 -30.74 24.49 3.15
N LYS A 407 -30.85 25.74 2.70
CA LYS A 407 -31.67 26.80 3.29
C LYS A 407 -32.35 27.52 2.13
N LYS A 408 -33.49 28.17 2.41
CA LYS A 408 -34.22 28.94 1.39
C LYS A 408 -33.26 29.81 0.56
N PRO A 409 -33.38 29.82 -0.78
CA PRO A 409 -34.40 29.16 -1.60
C PRO A 409 -34.03 27.74 -2.10
N VAL A 410 -32.92 27.12 -1.66
CA VAL A 410 -32.34 25.91 -2.29
C VAL A 410 -32.24 24.73 -1.33
N TRP A 411 -32.64 23.56 -1.81
CA TRP A 411 -32.52 22.28 -1.13
C TRP A 411 -31.83 21.24 -2.01
N GLN A 412 -31.05 20.36 -1.39
CA GLN A 412 -30.30 19.32 -2.08
C GLN A 412 -30.31 18.02 -1.30
N GLY A 413 -30.24 16.90 -2.03
CA GLY A 413 -30.15 15.57 -1.46
C GLY A 413 -29.28 14.64 -2.31
N LYS A 414 -28.57 13.72 -1.65
CA LYS A 414 -27.84 12.64 -2.30
C LYS A 414 -28.71 11.39 -2.35
N SER A 415 -28.88 10.82 -3.53
CA SER A 415 -29.65 9.59 -3.69
C SER A 415 -28.81 8.38 -3.27
N ILE A 416 -29.41 7.46 -2.52
CA ILE A 416 -28.77 6.21 -2.11
C ILE A 416 -28.99 5.11 -3.15
N THR A 417 -30.14 5.15 -3.81
CA THR A 417 -30.56 4.15 -4.80
C THR A 417 -30.28 4.57 -6.25
N GLY A 418 -29.81 5.80 -6.43
CA GLY A 418 -29.53 6.45 -7.70
C GLY A 418 -30.78 7.08 -8.33
N VAL A 419 -30.67 8.33 -8.77
CA VAL A 419 -31.75 9.03 -9.46
C VAL A 419 -31.82 8.54 -10.90
N LYS A 420 -32.99 8.03 -11.32
CA LYS A 420 -33.25 7.67 -12.72
C LYS A 420 -34.11 8.74 -13.37
N GLU A 421 -34.06 8.84 -14.70
CA GLU A 421 -34.87 9.79 -15.47
C GLU A 421 -36.39 9.65 -15.18
N ARG A 422 -36.88 8.44 -14.88
CA ARG A 422 -38.26 8.21 -14.46
C ARG A 422 -38.63 8.91 -13.14
N ASN A 423 -37.69 8.96 -12.20
CA ASN A 423 -37.88 9.62 -10.91
C ASN A 423 -37.90 11.14 -11.10
N PHE A 424 -37.02 11.65 -11.96
CA PHE A 424 -37.02 13.05 -12.37
C PHE A 424 -38.35 13.47 -13.01
N LYS A 425 -38.89 12.69 -13.95
CA LYS A 425 -40.20 12.98 -14.59
C LYS A 425 -41.36 13.02 -13.59
N LYS A 426 -41.37 12.11 -12.63
CA LYS A 426 -42.38 12.10 -11.55
C LYS A 426 -42.24 13.33 -10.64
N ALA A 427 -41.03 13.64 -10.21
CA ALA A 427 -40.75 14.82 -9.39
C ALA A 427 -41.14 16.13 -10.09
N MET A 428 -40.86 16.25 -11.40
CA MET A 428 -41.33 17.38 -12.20
C MET A 428 -42.86 17.53 -12.16
N GLY A 429 -43.60 16.42 -12.32
CA GLY A 429 -45.07 16.45 -12.25
C GLY A 429 -45.63 16.85 -10.88
N ILE A 430 -44.97 16.45 -9.78
CA ILE A 430 -45.32 16.87 -8.42
C ILE A 430 -45.17 18.40 -8.28
N ILE A 431 -44.05 18.95 -8.76
CA ILE A 431 -43.77 20.39 -8.68
C ILE A 431 -44.75 21.18 -9.56
N GLU A 432 -45.05 20.69 -10.76
CA GLU A 432 -46.03 21.29 -11.68
C GLU A 432 -47.43 21.37 -11.07
N THR A 433 -47.90 20.27 -10.46
CA THR A 433 -49.21 20.22 -9.79
C THR A 433 -49.29 21.24 -8.66
N ALA A 434 -48.26 21.30 -7.80
CA ALA A 434 -48.19 22.27 -6.72
C ALA A 434 -48.17 23.73 -7.22
N ALA A 435 -47.53 24.00 -8.36
CA ALA A 435 -47.48 25.33 -8.95
C ALA A 435 -48.81 25.79 -9.59
N ASP A 436 -49.68 24.86 -9.97
CA ASP A 436 -51.00 25.17 -10.51
C ASP A 436 -52.06 25.34 -9.41
N GLU A 437 -51.98 24.56 -8.33
CA GLU A 437 -52.86 24.70 -7.15
C GLU A 437 -52.75 26.10 -6.52
N LEU A 438 -51.54 26.68 -6.45
CA LEU A 438 -51.31 28.05 -5.97
C LEU A 438 -51.88 29.15 -6.86
N VAL A 439 -52.11 28.88 -8.14
CA VAL A 439 -52.79 29.83 -9.04
C VAL A 439 -54.32 29.67 -8.93
N GLY A 440 -54.79 28.53 -8.41
CA GLY A 440 -56.19 28.21 -8.17
C GLY A 440 -56.78 28.74 -6.84
N GLU A 441 -55.98 29.26 -5.91
CA GLU A 441 -56.44 29.85 -4.63
C GLU A 441 -57.13 31.23 -4.80
N GLY A 442 -57.91 31.39 -5.88
CA GLY A 442 -59.07 32.26 -5.94
C GLY A 442 -60.39 31.54 -5.64
N VAL A 443 -60.42 30.21 -5.45
CA VAL A 443 -61.67 29.47 -5.13
C VAL A 443 -61.42 28.31 -4.14
N HIS A 444 -61.98 28.50 -2.94
CA HIS A 444 -62.17 27.61 -1.78
C HIS A 444 -61.63 26.14 -1.70
N SER A 445 -60.97 25.91 -0.55
CA SER A 445 -61.02 24.75 0.37
C SER A 445 -60.24 23.47 0.07
N LEU A 446 -59.20 23.20 0.88
CA LEU A 446 -58.46 21.94 0.95
C LEU A 446 -58.60 21.28 2.33
N GLN A 447 -59.42 20.24 2.39
CA GLN A 447 -59.22 19.08 3.25
C GLN A 447 -59.42 17.83 2.40
N ARG A 448 -58.37 17.01 2.27
CA ARG A 448 -58.28 15.61 1.78
C ARG A 448 -57.28 15.41 0.64
N LEU A 449 -56.01 15.26 0.99
CA LEU A 449 -55.04 14.47 0.21
C LEU A 449 -54.12 13.62 1.12
N GLY A 450 -54.53 13.37 2.37
CA GLY A 450 -53.74 12.63 3.36
C GLY A 450 -54.28 11.23 3.73
N SER A 451 -55.44 10.82 3.20
CA SER A 451 -56.14 9.61 3.70
C SER A 451 -56.14 8.40 2.76
N ASP A 452 -55.86 8.55 1.46
CA ASP A 452 -56.22 7.50 0.50
C ASP A 452 -55.06 6.58 0.08
N CYS A 453 -53.87 6.71 0.70
CA CYS A 453 -52.73 5.82 0.43
C CYS A 453 -52.45 4.80 1.56
N ARG A 454 -53.34 4.66 2.56
CA ARG A 454 -53.19 3.69 3.67
C ARG A 454 -54.02 2.42 3.54
N GLN A 455 -54.77 2.22 2.45
CA GLN A 455 -55.57 1.02 2.22
C GLN A 455 -55.25 0.34 0.89
N SER A 456 -54.01 -0.10 0.71
CA SER A 456 -53.71 -1.20 -0.22
C SER A 456 -52.38 -1.90 0.14
N ALA A 457 -52.13 -2.07 1.43
CA ALA A 457 -51.14 -3.01 1.95
C ALA A 457 -51.91 -4.14 2.62
N ASP A 458 -52.33 -5.14 1.83
CA ASP A 458 -52.45 -6.54 2.26
C ASP A 458 -53.03 -7.38 1.12
N MET A 459 -52.14 -8.03 0.35
CA MET A 459 -52.31 -9.40 -0.16
C MET A 459 -51.09 -9.78 -1.03
N ALA A 460 -50.57 -10.98 -0.76
CA ALA A 460 -49.57 -11.75 -1.52
C ALA A 460 -48.11 -11.69 -1.01
N ALA A 461 -47.88 -12.39 0.09
CA ALA A 461 -46.65 -13.18 0.25
C ALA A 461 -46.64 -14.35 -0.76
N VAL A 462 -45.44 -14.76 -1.22
CA VAL A 462 -44.92 -16.16 -1.24
C VAL A 462 -43.75 -16.34 -2.25
N ARG A 463 -42.57 -16.63 -1.67
CA ARG A 463 -41.45 -17.54 -2.06
C ARG A 463 -40.56 -17.33 -3.31
N GLY A 464 -39.26 -17.54 -3.05
CA GLY A 464 -38.18 -17.96 -3.97
C GLY A 464 -37.16 -16.84 -4.23
N GLY A 465 -35.92 -16.80 -3.75
CA GLY A 465 -34.95 -17.87 -3.49
C GLY A 465 -34.16 -18.16 -4.77
N VAL A 466 -32.92 -17.64 -4.89
CA VAL A 466 -31.74 -18.25 -5.56
C VAL A 466 -30.54 -17.25 -5.56
N HIS A 467 -29.39 -17.76 -5.13
CA HIS A 467 -28.04 -17.19 -5.25
C HIS A 467 -27.60 -17.02 -6.72
N ARG A 468 -26.77 -16.00 -7.00
CA ARG A 468 -25.54 -16.19 -7.80
C ARG A 468 -24.52 -15.06 -7.62
N SER A 469 -23.28 -15.52 -7.48
CA SER A 469 -22.00 -14.83 -7.47
C SER A 469 -21.67 -14.18 -8.82
N GLY A 470 -20.81 -13.16 -8.80
CA GLY A 470 -20.28 -12.54 -10.02
C GLY A 470 -19.33 -11.39 -9.73
N SER A 471 -18.05 -11.71 -9.54
CA SER A 471 -16.92 -10.79 -9.69
C SER A 471 -16.85 -10.28 -11.13
N THR A 472 -16.73 -8.97 -11.33
CA THR A 472 -15.98 -8.42 -12.47
C THR A 472 -15.45 -7.02 -12.17
N TYR A 473 -14.13 -6.90 -12.35
CA TYR A 473 -13.31 -5.70 -12.45
C TYR A 473 -13.93 -4.57 -13.28
N SER A 474 -13.93 -3.35 -12.77
CA SER A 474 -14.20 -2.14 -13.56
C SER A 474 -12.90 -1.59 -14.17
N LYS A 475 -12.62 -1.97 -15.42
CA LYS A 475 -11.81 -1.16 -16.35
C LYS A 475 -12.65 0.02 -16.84
N GLY A 476 -12.03 1.18 -17.01
CA GLY A 476 -12.53 2.24 -17.91
C GLY A 476 -13.02 3.52 -17.25
N ARG A 477 -12.09 4.36 -16.77
CA ARG A 477 -12.24 5.81 -16.96
C ARG A 477 -11.84 6.12 -18.40
N VAL A 478 -12.39 7.20 -18.96
CA VAL A 478 -12.26 7.66 -20.36
C VAL A 478 -13.29 7.07 -21.32
N TYR A 479 -14.58 7.35 -21.10
CA TYR A 479 -15.59 7.46 -22.18
C TYR A 479 -16.74 8.36 -21.69
N GLY A 480 -16.49 9.67 -21.56
CA GLY A 480 -17.48 10.65 -21.09
C GLY A 480 -17.79 11.78 -22.07
N ALA A 481 -16.87 12.11 -22.99
CA ALA A 481 -16.98 13.37 -23.75
C ALA A 481 -17.84 13.27 -25.03
N VAL A 482 -18.10 12.08 -25.57
CA VAL A 482 -18.77 11.95 -26.89
C VAL A 482 -20.30 11.72 -26.76
N ARG A 483 -20.83 11.49 -25.55
CA ARG A 483 -22.26 11.20 -25.36
C ARG A 483 -23.14 12.44 -25.12
N MET A 484 -22.55 13.60 -24.85
CA MET A 484 -23.33 14.82 -24.54
C MET A 484 -24.10 15.41 -25.74
N LEU A 485 -23.69 15.16 -26.99
CA LEU A 485 -24.33 15.78 -28.16
C LEU A 485 -25.49 14.98 -28.76
N ARG A 486 -25.74 13.72 -28.34
CA ARG A 486 -26.85 12.90 -28.85
C ARG A 486 -28.16 13.00 -28.06
N ALA A 487 -28.17 13.69 -26.92
CA ALA A 487 -29.35 13.83 -26.06
C ALA A 487 -30.18 15.10 -26.34
N TYR A 488 -29.95 15.79 -27.46
CA TYR A 488 -30.73 16.96 -27.88
C TYR A 488 -31.66 16.57 -29.04
N ARG A 489 -32.65 15.71 -28.77
CA ARG A 489 -33.85 15.60 -29.61
C ARG A 489 -35.03 15.10 -28.80
N VAL A 490 -36.12 15.87 -28.88
CA VAL A 490 -37.52 15.56 -28.51
C VAL A 490 -37.94 15.96 -27.09
N LEU A 491 -38.56 17.14 -26.98
CA LEU A 491 -39.98 17.31 -26.60
C LEU A 491 -40.43 18.77 -26.83
N THR A 492 -40.53 19.17 -28.10
CA THR A 492 -41.49 20.21 -28.52
C THR A 492 -42.19 19.66 -29.74
N ASN A 493 -43.49 19.36 -29.62
CA ASN A 493 -44.27 18.94 -30.76
C ASN A 493 -45.70 19.46 -30.62
N THR A 494 -46.05 20.48 -31.42
CA THR A 494 -47.35 20.49 -32.13
C THR A 494 -47.33 21.40 -33.36
N ARG A 495 -47.42 20.73 -34.52
CA ARG A 495 -48.12 21.08 -35.77
C ARG A 495 -47.65 22.28 -36.61
N TYR A 496 -47.13 21.98 -37.79
CA TYR A 496 -47.86 22.19 -39.06
C TYR A 496 -47.40 21.17 -40.10
N LEU A 497 -48.34 20.35 -40.58
CA LEU A 497 -48.20 19.52 -41.78
C LEU A 497 -48.70 20.35 -42.97
N SER A 498 -47.86 20.56 -43.98
CA SER A 498 -48.29 20.59 -45.38
C SER A 498 -47.10 20.49 -46.33
N ASN A 499 -47.11 19.40 -47.10
CA ASN A 499 -46.65 19.23 -48.48
C ASN A 499 -45.39 19.94 -48.99
N SER A 500 -44.34 19.15 -49.27
CA SER A 500 -43.97 18.86 -50.66
C SER A 500 -42.95 17.72 -50.72
N ARG A 501 -43.32 16.66 -51.45
CA ARG A 501 -42.40 15.64 -51.96
C ARG A 501 -41.52 16.30 -53.03
N GLN A 502 -40.20 16.11 -52.99
CA GLN A 502 -39.43 15.69 -54.17
C GLN A 502 -37.96 15.34 -53.87
N SER A 503 -37.56 14.20 -54.46
CA SER A 503 -36.24 13.71 -54.83
C SER A 503 -35.14 13.51 -53.77
N LEU A 504 -35.07 12.26 -53.30
CA LEU A 504 -33.80 11.56 -53.07
C LEU A 504 -33.07 11.40 -54.42
N GLY A 505 -31.81 11.85 -54.45
CA GLY A 505 -30.83 11.52 -55.47
C GLY A 505 -29.52 11.19 -54.76
N SER A 506 -29.33 9.89 -54.53
CA SER A 506 -28.11 9.22 -54.09
C SER A 506 -26.90 9.58 -54.96
N ARG A 507 -25.73 9.76 -54.35
CA ARG A 507 -24.46 9.26 -54.90
C ARG A 507 -23.37 9.18 -53.82
N GLU A 508 -22.96 7.94 -53.58
CA GLU A 508 -21.67 7.51 -53.04
C GLU A 508 -20.56 7.72 -54.09
N GLU A 509 -19.30 7.54 -53.63
CA GLU A 509 -18.01 7.50 -54.35
C GLU A 509 -17.48 8.91 -54.73
N GLU A 510 -16.32 9.37 -54.23
CA GLU A 510 -14.98 8.78 -54.02
C GLU A 510 -14.30 9.39 -52.78
#